data_AF-A0A5S4WVN3-F1
#
_entry.id   AF-A0A5S4WVN3-F1
#
_cell.length_a   1.000
_cell.length_b   1.000
_cell.length_c   1.000
_cell.angle_alpha   90.00
_cell.angle_beta   90.00
_cell.angle_gamma   90.00
#
_symmetry.space_group_name_H-M   'P 1'
#
loop_
_entity.id
_entity.type
_entity.pdbx_description
1 polymer ?
#
loop_
_entity_poly.entity_id
_entity_poly.type
_entity_poly.pdbx_seq_one_letter_code
_entity_poly.pdbx_strand_id
1 'polypeptide(L)'
;MNKTQASPGGSPCPRERIVQAAIRLYRAIGYRKTTVADIARSASMSPANIYRFFPSRQAVEEAVVAGLLGEVCAGAGIEARSNVSGEERLEAVFWTICQRHEHRLAHDARLHELVVAAGQANWPVVFFHAERVRGLVGSIIAAGQASGEFRAGSATALARCTCEAMGSYLDPSRIRTRAGRATFEEMMSFCSGALRNAAPAQVAGLRLQYRPTCRA
;
A
#
# COMPACT_ATOMS: atom_id res chain seq x y z
N MET A 1 -7.31 -5.57 37.62
CA MET A 1 -8.49 -5.27 36.78
C MET A 1 -8.60 -3.76 36.63
N ASN A 2 -8.25 -3.19 35.48
CA ASN A 2 -8.68 -1.83 35.16
C ASN A 2 -8.99 -1.75 33.67
N LYS A 3 -10.28 -1.57 33.38
CA LYS A 3 -10.83 -1.47 32.02
C LYS A 3 -10.58 -0.05 31.52
N THR A 4 -9.66 0.13 30.58
CA THR A 4 -9.60 1.37 29.79
C THR A 4 -10.71 1.30 28.75
N GLN A 5 -11.85 1.89 29.07
CA GLN A 5 -12.93 2.12 28.12
C GLN A 5 -12.51 3.22 27.14
N ALA A 6 -12.60 2.94 25.85
CA ALA A 6 -12.57 3.95 24.80
C ALA A 6 -13.93 4.67 24.78
N SER A 7 -13.94 5.99 24.97
CA SER A 7 -15.13 6.83 24.76
C SER A 7 -15.23 7.26 23.29
N PRO A 8 -16.34 6.96 22.57
CA PRO A 8 -16.59 7.52 21.25
C PRO A 8 -17.37 8.83 21.40
N GLY A 9 -16.74 9.99 21.16
CA GLY A 9 -17.45 11.28 21.17
C GLY A 9 -16.66 12.55 21.51
N GLY A 10 -15.33 12.59 21.32
CA GLY A 10 -14.57 13.83 21.44
C GLY A 10 -14.70 14.71 20.19
N SER A 11 -14.81 16.04 20.35
CA SER A 11 -14.69 16.96 19.20
C SER A 11 -13.35 16.68 18.49
N PRO A 12 -13.33 16.53 17.14
CA PRO A 12 -12.11 16.20 16.43
C PRO A 12 -11.02 17.22 16.72
N CYS A 13 -9.78 16.74 16.87
CA CYS A 13 -8.67 17.62 17.19
C CYS A 13 -8.54 18.70 16.09
N PRO A 14 -7.99 19.88 16.38
CA PRO A 14 -7.88 20.95 15.38
C PRO A 14 -7.22 20.51 14.07
N ARG A 15 -6.20 19.63 14.12
CA ARG A 15 -5.58 19.04 12.92
C ARG A 15 -6.57 18.20 12.10
N GLU A 16 -7.32 17.32 12.74
CA GLU A 16 -8.35 16.49 12.07
C GLU A 16 -9.43 17.36 11.43
N ARG A 17 -9.89 18.40 12.12
CA ARG A 17 -10.87 19.34 11.56
C ARG A 17 -10.39 19.98 10.26
N ILE A 18 -9.13 20.40 10.22
CA ILE A 18 -8.51 20.99 9.02
C ILE A 18 -8.43 19.95 7.90
N VAL A 19 -7.96 18.74 8.18
CA VAL A 19 -7.85 17.65 7.21
C VAL A 19 -9.23 17.29 6.65
N GLN A 20 -10.26 17.19 7.50
CA GLN A 20 -11.64 16.90 7.06
C GLN A 20 -12.24 18.04 6.23
N ALA A 21 -11.95 19.30 6.57
CA ALA A 21 -12.33 20.45 5.77
C ALA A 21 -11.67 20.42 4.38
N ALA A 22 -10.39 20.07 4.32
CA ALA A 22 -9.65 19.90 3.06
C ALA A 22 -10.23 18.74 2.23
N ILE A 23 -10.48 17.57 2.81
CA ILE A 23 -11.11 16.43 2.13
C ILE A 23 -12.44 16.81 1.48
N ARG A 24 -13.32 17.54 2.22
CA ARG A 24 -14.61 18.01 1.68
C ARG A 24 -14.41 18.91 0.46
N LEU A 25 -13.49 19.87 0.53
CA LEU A 25 -13.21 20.79 -0.57
C LEU A 25 -12.55 20.08 -1.75
N TYR A 26 -11.63 19.14 -1.51
CA TYR A 26 -10.97 18.38 -2.56
C TYR A 26 -11.96 17.49 -3.31
N ARG A 27 -12.93 16.88 -2.61
CA ARG A 27 -14.07 16.19 -3.25
C ARG A 27 -14.95 17.15 -4.04
N ALA A 28 -15.25 18.33 -3.50
CA ALA A 28 -16.22 19.27 -4.09
C ALA A 28 -15.70 20.10 -5.27
N ILE A 29 -14.43 20.51 -5.27
CA ILE A 29 -13.84 21.39 -6.29
C ILE A 29 -12.43 20.99 -6.75
N GLY A 30 -11.80 19.99 -6.10
CA GLY A 30 -10.46 19.50 -6.43
C GLY A 30 -9.34 20.21 -5.66
N TYR A 31 -8.24 19.49 -5.40
CA TYR A 31 -7.14 20.00 -4.57
C TYR A 31 -6.45 21.21 -5.19
N ARG A 32 -6.23 21.23 -6.52
CA ARG A 32 -5.56 22.35 -7.21
C ARG A 32 -6.28 23.69 -7.04
N LYS A 33 -7.63 23.67 -7.07
CA LYS A 33 -8.49 24.87 -6.96
C LYS A 33 -8.76 25.31 -5.52
N THR A 34 -8.37 24.51 -4.53
CA THR A 34 -8.63 24.80 -3.12
C THR A 34 -7.51 25.64 -2.52
N THR A 35 -7.85 26.76 -1.88
CA THR A 35 -6.86 27.60 -1.17
C THR A 35 -6.84 27.31 0.33
N VAL A 36 -5.77 27.72 1.02
CA VAL A 36 -5.70 27.66 2.48
C VAL A 36 -6.78 28.51 3.13
N ALA A 37 -7.19 29.62 2.50
CA ALA A 37 -8.29 30.45 2.98
C ALA A 37 -9.64 29.72 2.91
N ASP A 38 -9.88 28.93 1.85
CA ASP A 38 -11.10 28.11 1.74
C ASP A 38 -11.12 27.02 2.80
N ILE A 39 -9.98 26.36 3.03
CA ILE A 39 -9.84 25.34 4.08
C ILE A 39 -10.10 25.97 5.45
N ALA A 40 -9.52 27.14 5.73
CA ALA A 40 -9.72 27.87 6.98
C ALA A 40 -11.20 28.21 7.20
N ARG A 41 -11.87 28.76 6.18
CA ARG A 41 -13.31 29.06 6.21
C ARG A 41 -14.14 27.80 6.48
N SER A 42 -13.87 26.71 5.76
CA SER A 42 -14.54 25.40 5.92
C SER A 42 -14.26 24.73 7.28
N ALA A 43 -13.13 25.04 7.91
CA ALA A 43 -12.76 24.57 9.24
C ALA A 43 -13.22 25.52 10.38
N SER A 44 -13.83 26.66 10.05
CA SER A 44 -14.17 27.74 11.00
C SER A 44 -12.95 28.25 11.77
N MET A 45 -11.87 28.54 11.03
CA MET A 45 -10.59 29.03 11.53
C MET A 45 -10.10 30.22 10.69
N SER A 46 -9.16 31.00 11.24
CA SER A 46 -8.39 31.95 10.44
C SER A 46 -7.29 31.24 9.64
N PRO A 47 -6.88 31.76 8.47
CA PRO A 47 -5.75 31.21 7.71
C PRO A 47 -4.46 31.13 8.55
N ALA A 48 -4.20 32.15 9.38
CA ALA A 48 -3.05 32.16 10.30
C ALA A 48 -3.06 30.97 11.27
N ASN A 49 -4.25 30.58 11.78
CA ASN A 49 -4.36 29.42 12.67
C ASN A 49 -4.09 28.09 11.93
N ILE A 50 -4.37 27.99 10.63
CA ILE A 50 -4.01 26.81 9.84
C ILE A 50 -2.49 26.61 9.83
N TYR A 51 -1.73 27.68 9.62
CA TYR A 51 -0.27 27.62 9.57
C TYR A 51 0.38 27.20 10.89
N ARG A 52 -0.31 27.37 12.01
CA ARG A 52 0.13 26.86 13.32
C ARG A 52 0.13 25.32 13.38
N PHE A 53 -0.74 24.66 12.60
CA PHE A 53 -0.82 23.21 12.54
C PHE A 53 -0.14 22.63 11.31
N PHE A 54 -0.15 23.34 10.18
CA PHE A 54 0.42 22.88 8.92
C PHE A 54 1.32 23.96 8.34
N PRO A 55 2.65 23.75 8.29
CA PRO A 55 3.58 24.80 7.88
C PRO A 55 3.40 25.26 6.42
N SER A 56 2.70 24.46 5.60
CA SER A 56 2.42 24.76 4.21
C SER A 56 1.08 24.17 3.78
N ARG A 57 0.58 24.62 2.61
CA ARG A 57 -0.55 23.98 1.93
C ARG A 57 -0.24 22.51 1.62
N GLN A 58 0.97 22.22 1.13
CA GLN A 58 1.41 20.86 0.84
C GLN A 58 1.36 19.97 2.09
N ALA A 59 1.69 20.50 3.28
CA ALA A 59 1.59 19.72 4.51
C ALA A 59 0.15 19.29 4.85
N VAL A 60 -0.86 20.07 4.43
CA VAL A 60 -2.27 19.66 4.54
C VAL A 60 -2.58 18.55 3.53
N GLU A 61 -2.12 18.70 2.30
CA GLU A 61 -2.28 17.71 1.22
C GLU A 61 -1.62 16.37 1.59
N GLU A 62 -0.40 16.39 2.13
CA GLU A 62 0.32 15.22 2.64
C GLU A 62 -0.45 14.52 3.77
N ALA A 63 -1.07 15.29 4.68
CA ALA A 63 -1.88 14.72 5.76
C ALA A 63 -3.17 14.06 5.23
N VAL A 64 -3.79 14.63 4.20
CA VAL A 64 -4.92 14.00 3.51
C VAL A 64 -4.48 12.69 2.85
N VAL A 65 -3.37 12.70 2.11
CA VAL A 65 -2.81 11.49 1.48
C VAL A 65 -2.44 10.44 2.52
N ALA A 66 -1.86 10.84 3.65
CA ALA A 66 -1.51 9.95 4.77
C ALA A 66 -2.73 9.25 5.34
N GLY A 67 -3.85 9.97 5.50
CA GLY A 67 -5.12 9.38 5.94
C GLY A 67 -5.63 8.34 4.95
N LEU A 68 -5.71 8.70 3.66
CA LEU A 68 -6.22 7.81 2.61
C LEU A 68 -5.37 6.54 2.43
N LEU A 69 -4.04 6.66 2.48
CA LEU A 69 -3.13 5.51 2.42
C LEU A 69 -3.08 4.73 3.73
N GLY A 70 -3.27 5.41 4.86
CA GLY A 70 -3.39 4.82 6.18
C GLY A 70 -4.60 3.91 6.31
N GLU A 71 -5.75 4.32 5.77
CA GLU A 71 -6.94 3.48 5.66
C GLU A 71 -6.61 2.20 4.89
N VAL A 72 -5.99 2.31 3.72
CA VAL A 72 -5.57 1.15 2.91
C VAL A 72 -4.69 0.18 3.70
N CYS A 73 -3.66 0.69 4.38
CA CYS A 73 -2.81 -0.12 5.26
C CYS A 73 -3.59 -0.78 6.40
N ALA A 74 -4.58 -0.09 6.98
CA ALA A 74 -5.38 -0.63 8.08
C ALA A 74 -6.21 -1.83 7.61
N GLY A 75 -6.82 -1.75 6.42
CA GLY A 75 -7.54 -2.86 5.79
C GLY A 75 -6.63 -4.06 5.52
N ALA A 76 -5.52 -3.83 4.81
CA ALA A 76 -4.52 -4.86 4.56
C ALA A 76 -3.99 -5.49 5.85
N GLY A 77 -3.81 -4.69 6.91
CA GLY A 77 -3.37 -5.19 8.21
C GLY A 77 -4.35 -6.17 8.86
N ILE A 78 -5.66 -6.03 8.62
CA ILE A 78 -6.68 -6.98 9.12
C ILE A 78 -6.48 -8.34 8.45
N GLU A 79 -6.39 -8.35 7.12
CA GLU A 79 -6.13 -9.58 6.35
C GLU A 79 -4.80 -10.21 6.72
N ALA A 80 -3.77 -9.39 6.93
CA ALA A 80 -2.46 -9.85 7.37
C ALA A 80 -2.48 -10.51 8.75
N ARG A 81 -3.56 -10.47 9.54
CA ARG A 81 -3.67 -11.12 10.86
C ARG A 81 -4.68 -12.26 10.91
N SER A 82 -5.30 -12.61 9.78
CA SER A 82 -6.26 -13.72 9.72
C SER A 82 -5.57 -15.07 9.99
N ASN A 83 -6.35 -16.05 10.42
CA ASN A 83 -5.89 -17.39 10.81
C ASN A 83 -5.96 -18.40 9.66
N VAL A 84 -5.61 -17.97 8.45
CA VAL A 84 -5.55 -18.79 7.23
C VAL A 84 -4.08 -18.96 6.80
N SER A 85 -3.82 -19.68 5.71
CA SER A 85 -2.45 -19.91 5.22
C SER A 85 -1.73 -18.60 4.89
N GLY A 86 -0.39 -18.64 4.85
CA GLY A 86 0.41 -17.51 4.41
C GLY A 86 0.08 -17.06 2.99
N GLU A 87 -0.17 -18.01 2.09
CA GLU A 87 -0.59 -17.75 0.70
C GLU A 87 -1.93 -17.00 0.65
N GLU A 88 -2.95 -17.50 1.36
CA GLU A 88 -4.26 -16.83 1.44
C GLU A 88 -4.17 -15.44 2.08
N ARG A 89 -3.31 -15.26 3.10
CA ARG A 89 -3.05 -13.94 3.71
C ARG A 89 -2.41 -12.97 2.72
N LEU A 90 -1.45 -13.41 1.91
CA LEU A 90 -0.81 -12.58 0.89
C LEU A 90 -1.82 -12.14 -0.17
N GLU A 91 -2.61 -13.09 -0.68
CA GLU A 91 -3.66 -12.81 -1.65
C GLU A 91 -4.66 -11.80 -1.10
N ALA A 92 -5.20 -12.03 0.10
CA ALA A 92 -6.17 -11.14 0.73
C ALA A 92 -5.61 -9.72 0.98
N VAL A 93 -4.33 -9.60 1.38
CA VAL A 93 -3.64 -8.31 1.53
C VAL A 93 -3.58 -7.55 0.21
N PHE A 94 -3.06 -8.18 -0.85
CA PHE A 94 -2.90 -7.50 -2.14
C PHE A 94 -4.26 -7.19 -2.78
N TRP A 95 -5.23 -8.10 -2.67
CA TRP A 95 -6.58 -7.90 -3.17
C TRP A 95 -7.26 -6.72 -2.47
N THR A 96 -7.13 -6.62 -1.15
CA THR A 96 -7.69 -5.50 -0.37
C THR A 96 -7.08 -4.15 -0.78
N ILE A 97 -5.77 -4.10 -1.02
CA ILE A 97 -5.09 -2.87 -1.47
C ILE A 97 -5.61 -2.46 -2.85
N CYS A 98 -5.62 -3.41 -3.79
CA CYS A 98 -6.10 -3.22 -5.15
C CYS A 98 -7.55 -2.69 -5.16
N GLN A 99 -8.47 -3.40 -4.49
CA GLN A 99 -9.87 -3.02 -4.41
C GLN A 99 -10.08 -1.63 -3.80
N ARG A 100 -9.35 -1.25 -2.74
CA ARG A 100 -9.49 0.07 -2.13
C ARG A 100 -9.02 1.19 -3.05
N HIS A 101 -7.96 0.95 -3.81
CA HIS A 101 -7.48 1.91 -4.80
C HIS A 101 -8.46 2.04 -5.98
N GLU A 102 -9.01 0.92 -6.48
CA GLU A 102 -10.04 0.92 -7.51
C GLU A 102 -11.34 1.59 -7.04
N HIS A 103 -11.78 1.30 -5.82
CA HIS A 103 -12.94 1.94 -5.21
C HIS A 103 -12.76 3.45 -5.10
N ARG A 104 -11.58 3.93 -4.67
CA ARG A 104 -11.26 5.37 -4.62
C ARG A 104 -11.24 5.99 -6.02
N LEU A 105 -10.71 5.29 -7.02
CA LEU A 105 -10.74 5.77 -8.40
C LEU A 105 -12.18 5.94 -8.91
N ALA A 106 -13.04 4.96 -8.64
CA ALA A 106 -14.43 4.95 -9.11
C ALA A 106 -15.31 6.00 -8.40
N HIS A 107 -15.14 6.19 -7.09
CA HIS A 107 -16.08 7.00 -6.28
C HIS A 107 -15.51 8.35 -5.85
N ASP A 108 -14.19 8.53 -5.87
CA ASP A 108 -13.48 9.69 -5.30
C ASP A 108 -12.37 10.18 -6.25
N ALA A 109 -12.66 10.28 -7.56
CA ALA A 109 -11.67 10.56 -8.62
C ALA A 109 -10.76 11.78 -8.35
N ARG A 110 -11.26 12.83 -7.70
CA ARG A 110 -10.47 14.03 -7.35
C ARG A 110 -9.48 13.78 -6.22
N LEU A 111 -9.83 12.95 -5.23
CA LEU A 111 -8.88 12.51 -4.21
C LEU A 111 -7.90 11.50 -4.78
N HIS A 112 -8.35 10.64 -5.70
CA HIS A 112 -7.46 9.75 -6.44
C HIS A 112 -6.40 10.56 -7.21
N GLU A 113 -6.77 11.66 -7.88
CA GLU A 113 -5.81 12.55 -8.56
C GLU A 113 -4.73 13.09 -7.60
N LEU A 114 -5.11 13.50 -6.39
CA LEU A 114 -4.15 13.96 -5.38
C LEU A 114 -3.16 12.85 -4.98
N VAL A 115 -3.64 11.63 -4.76
CA VAL A 115 -2.77 10.49 -4.41
C VAL A 115 -1.82 10.15 -5.56
N VAL A 116 -2.29 10.18 -6.81
CA VAL A 116 -1.45 9.97 -8.00
C VAL A 116 -0.38 11.06 -8.11
N ALA A 117 -0.74 12.33 -7.91
CA ALA A 117 0.20 13.44 -7.93
C ALA A 117 1.27 13.29 -6.83
N ALA A 118 0.87 12.89 -5.62
CA ALA A 118 1.80 12.61 -4.52
C ALA A 118 2.79 11.49 -4.86
N GLY A 119 2.32 10.43 -5.54
CA GLY A 119 3.18 9.33 -6.01
C GLY A 119 4.17 9.80 -7.08
N GLN A 120 3.71 10.52 -8.10
CA GLN A 120 4.57 11.03 -9.19
C GLN A 120 5.62 12.02 -8.69
N ALA A 121 5.30 12.81 -7.66
CA ALA A 121 6.21 13.76 -7.04
C ALA A 121 7.06 13.14 -5.91
N ASN A 122 6.99 11.82 -5.70
CA ASN A 122 7.74 11.08 -4.67
C ASN A 122 7.58 11.67 -3.26
N TRP A 123 6.35 12.04 -2.88
CA TRP A 123 6.11 12.57 -1.54
C TRP A 123 6.47 11.54 -0.46
N PRO A 124 7.12 11.94 0.66
CA PRO A 124 7.54 11.00 1.70
C PRO A 124 6.42 10.10 2.23
N VAL A 125 5.20 10.62 2.30
CA VAL A 125 4.01 9.87 2.73
C VAL A 125 3.73 8.62 1.87
N VAL A 126 3.98 8.66 0.57
CA VAL A 126 3.79 7.53 -0.35
C VAL A 126 4.88 6.49 -0.13
N PHE A 127 6.13 6.95 0.06
CA PHE A 127 7.25 6.07 0.40
C PHE A 127 6.98 5.30 1.70
N PHE A 128 6.56 6.00 2.77
CA PHE A 128 6.24 5.36 4.05
C PHE A 128 5.07 4.37 3.92
N HIS A 129 4.08 4.65 3.07
CA HIS A 129 3.02 3.68 2.78
C HIS A 129 3.56 2.42 2.12
N ALA A 130 4.42 2.56 1.10
CA ALA A 130 5.04 1.42 0.43
C ALA A 130 5.91 0.57 1.38
N GLU A 131 6.67 1.21 2.27
CA GLU A 131 7.43 0.51 3.33
C GLU A 131 6.51 -0.23 4.31
N ARG A 132 5.39 0.38 4.72
CA ARG A 132 4.40 -0.28 5.59
C ARG A 132 3.79 -1.51 4.93
N VAL A 133 3.42 -1.43 3.65
CA VAL A 133 2.90 -2.58 2.89
C VAL A 133 3.97 -3.67 2.77
N ARG A 134 5.21 -3.32 2.43
CA ARG A 134 6.33 -4.28 2.41
C ARG A 134 6.59 -4.94 3.76
N GLY A 135 6.47 -4.19 4.86
CA GLY A 135 6.56 -4.71 6.22
C GLY A 135 5.47 -5.74 6.54
N LEU A 136 4.22 -5.46 6.14
CA LEU A 136 3.11 -6.42 6.28
C LEU A 136 3.38 -7.71 5.51
N VAL A 137 3.74 -7.61 4.24
CA VAL A 137 4.08 -8.76 3.37
C VAL A 137 5.27 -9.54 3.95
N GLY A 138 6.33 -8.85 4.39
CA GLY A 138 7.49 -9.47 5.02
C GLY A 138 7.16 -10.25 6.29
N SER A 139 6.21 -9.75 7.09
CA SER A 139 5.74 -10.47 8.29
C SER A 139 4.98 -11.76 7.95
N ILE A 140 4.18 -11.74 6.88
CA ILE A 140 3.47 -12.94 6.40
C ILE A 140 4.47 -13.95 5.87
N ILE A 141 5.44 -13.51 5.07
CA ILE A 141 6.48 -14.37 4.53
C ILE A 141 7.32 -15.00 5.65
N ALA A 142 7.75 -14.22 6.65
CA ALA A 142 8.51 -14.74 7.78
C ALA A 142 7.70 -15.79 8.59
N ALA A 143 6.41 -15.57 8.78
CA ALA A 143 5.53 -16.54 9.43
C ALA A 143 5.38 -17.83 8.61
N GLY A 144 5.18 -17.72 7.29
CA GLY A 144 5.11 -18.87 6.40
C GLY A 144 6.44 -19.63 6.28
N GLN A 145 7.58 -18.96 6.43
CA GLN A 145 8.88 -19.62 6.52
C GLN A 145 9.01 -20.41 7.83
N ALA A 146 8.55 -19.85 8.95
CA ALA A 146 8.57 -20.53 10.25
C ALA A 146 7.67 -21.76 10.29
N SER A 147 6.56 -21.77 9.54
CA SER A 147 5.67 -22.94 9.39
C SER A 147 6.11 -23.91 8.29
N GLY A 148 7.15 -23.59 7.51
CA GLY A 148 7.63 -24.41 6.39
C GLY A 148 6.82 -24.29 5.10
N GLU A 149 5.81 -23.42 5.06
CA GLU A 149 4.97 -23.12 3.88
C GLU A 149 5.77 -22.42 2.77
N PHE A 150 6.64 -21.47 3.16
CA PHE A 150 7.47 -20.70 2.23
C PHE A 150 8.93 -21.09 2.29
N ARG A 151 9.61 -20.96 1.15
CA ARG A 151 11.03 -21.26 1.01
C ARG A 151 11.90 -20.38 1.90
N ALA A 152 13.05 -20.92 2.29
CA ALA A 152 14.07 -20.18 3.03
C ALA A 152 14.62 -18.96 2.23
N GLY A 153 15.18 -18.00 2.95
CA GLY A 153 15.78 -16.78 2.41
C GLY A 153 15.40 -15.54 3.21
N SER A 154 15.89 -14.37 2.81
CA SER A 154 15.54 -13.10 3.46
C SER A 154 14.09 -12.73 3.20
N ALA A 155 13.23 -12.81 4.23
CA ALA A 155 11.82 -12.41 4.15
C ALA A 155 11.65 -10.98 3.61
N THR A 156 12.54 -10.06 3.99
CA THR A 156 12.54 -8.67 3.48
C THR A 156 12.82 -8.60 1.99
N ALA A 157 13.80 -9.36 1.49
CA ALA A 157 14.12 -9.39 0.06
C ALA A 157 12.96 -10.01 -0.75
N LEU A 158 12.37 -11.09 -0.24
CA LEU A 158 11.20 -11.73 -0.84
C LEU A 158 10.01 -10.78 -0.91
N ALA A 159 9.69 -10.10 0.20
CA ALA A 159 8.62 -9.13 0.26
C ALA A 159 8.81 -7.99 -0.75
N ARG A 160 10.04 -7.49 -0.89
CA ARG A 160 10.35 -6.47 -1.90
C ARG A 160 10.05 -6.99 -3.31
N CYS A 161 10.58 -8.15 -3.69
CA CYS A 161 10.34 -8.73 -5.01
C CYS A 161 8.86 -8.99 -5.28
N THR A 162 8.12 -9.52 -4.30
CA THR A 162 6.68 -9.75 -4.41
C THR A 162 5.91 -8.43 -4.59
N CYS A 163 6.21 -7.40 -3.79
CA CYS A 163 5.57 -6.09 -3.95
C CYS A 163 5.91 -5.41 -5.28
N GLU A 164 7.14 -5.56 -5.79
CA GLU A 164 7.54 -5.06 -7.11
C GLU A 164 6.78 -5.75 -8.24
N ALA A 165 6.65 -7.08 -8.19
CA ALA A 165 5.87 -7.85 -9.16
C ALA A 165 4.39 -7.43 -9.15
N MET A 166 3.82 -7.19 -7.98
CA MET A 166 2.43 -6.72 -7.82
C MET A 166 2.26 -5.21 -8.07
N GLY A 167 3.30 -4.47 -8.46
CA GLY A 167 3.31 -3.01 -8.51
C GLY A 167 2.21 -2.38 -9.38
N SER A 168 1.74 -3.06 -10.43
CA SER A 168 0.61 -2.58 -11.27
C SER A 168 -0.75 -2.54 -10.54
N TYR A 169 -0.89 -3.26 -9.42
CA TYR A 169 -2.10 -3.29 -8.58
C TYR A 169 -1.94 -2.49 -7.28
N LEU A 170 -0.71 -2.25 -6.85
CA LEU A 170 -0.42 -1.55 -5.59
C LEU A 170 -0.15 -0.05 -5.79
N ASP A 171 0.34 0.36 -6.95
CA ASP A 171 0.63 1.76 -7.25
C ASP A 171 -0.63 2.49 -7.77
N PRO A 172 -1.16 3.50 -7.03
CA PRO A 172 -2.32 4.28 -7.47
C PRO A 172 -2.19 4.88 -8.87
N SER A 173 -0.97 5.20 -9.33
CA SER A 173 -0.72 5.78 -10.65
C SER A 173 -0.84 4.78 -11.80
N ARG A 174 -0.74 3.47 -11.51
CA ARG A 174 -0.71 2.40 -12.52
C ARG A 174 -2.03 1.65 -12.68
N ILE A 175 -2.92 1.71 -11.68
CA ILE A 175 -4.15 0.91 -11.63
C ILE A 175 -5.10 1.18 -12.80
N ARG A 176 -5.07 2.39 -13.37
CA ARG A 176 -5.88 2.75 -14.55
C ARG A 176 -5.44 2.03 -15.83
N THR A 177 -4.16 1.69 -15.96
CA THR A 177 -3.61 1.07 -17.17
C THR A 177 -3.78 -0.44 -17.09
N ARG A 178 -4.78 -0.98 -17.81
CA ARG A 178 -5.11 -2.41 -17.84
C ARG A 178 -4.68 -3.14 -19.11
N ALA A 179 -4.32 -2.43 -20.17
CA ALA A 179 -3.92 -3.07 -21.43
C ALA A 179 -2.55 -3.76 -21.28
N GLY A 180 -2.47 -5.04 -21.66
CA GLY A 180 -1.21 -5.80 -21.69
C GLY A 180 -0.63 -6.19 -20.33
N ARG A 181 -1.34 -5.94 -19.21
CA ARG A 181 -0.97 -6.47 -17.90
C ARG A 181 -1.55 -7.87 -17.71
N ALA A 182 -0.84 -8.71 -16.95
CA ALA A 182 -1.39 -9.97 -16.43
C ALA A 182 -2.67 -9.71 -15.62
N THR A 183 -3.48 -10.73 -15.35
CA THR A 183 -4.55 -10.61 -14.35
C THR A 183 -3.97 -10.63 -12.94
N PHE A 184 -4.78 -10.22 -11.96
CA PHE A 184 -4.35 -10.26 -10.57
C PHE A 184 -4.01 -11.69 -10.16
N GLU A 185 -4.84 -12.65 -10.58
CA GLU A 185 -4.71 -14.08 -10.31
C GLU A 185 -3.45 -14.66 -10.96
N GLU A 186 -3.14 -14.28 -12.21
CA GLU A 186 -1.91 -14.69 -12.90
C GLU A 186 -0.67 -14.18 -12.15
N MET A 187 -0.66 -12.91 -11.75
CA MET A 187 0.47 -12.33 -11.02
C MET A 187 0.60 -12.89 -9.60
N MET A 188 -0.53 -13.13 -8.93
CA MET A 188 -0.55 -13.74 -7.60
C MET A 188 -0.03 -15.18 -7.68
N SER A 189 -0.48 -15.98 -8.65
CA SER A 189 0.01 -17.34 -8.90
C SER A 189 1.53 -17.35 -9.17
N PHE A 190 2.04 -16.42 -9.98
CA PHE A 190 3.46 -16.24 -10.21
C PHE A 190 4.23 -15.95 -8.91
N CYS A 191 3.73 -15.03 -8.08
CA CYS A 191 4.33 -14.68 -6.80
C CYS A 191 4.31 -15.85 -5.81
N SER A 192 3.18 -16.54 -5.67
CA SER A 192 3.04 -17.72 -4.81
C SER A 192 4.00 -18.82 -5.24
N GLY A 193 4.09 -19.14 -6.54
CA GLY A 193 5.03 -20.12 -7.07
C GLY A 193 6.48 -19.78 -6.73
N ALA A 194 6.84 -18.50 -6.78
CA ALA A 194 8.18 -18.02 -6.41
C ALA A 194 8.45 -18.05 -4.90
N LEU A 195 7.44 -18.19 -4.04
CA LEU A 195 7.56 -18.24 -2.58
C LEU A 195 7.43 -19.65 -2.01
N ARG A 196 6.69 -20.54 -2.69
CA ARG A 196 6.46 -21.91 -2.25
C ARG A 196 7.77 -22.63 -1.98
N ASN A 197 7.81 -23.38 -0.89
CA ASN A 197 8.92 -24.26 -0.58
C ASN A 197 8.90 -25.43 -1.56
N ALA A 198 9.69 -25.35 -2.63
CA ALA A 198 9.95 -26.53 -3.45
C ALA A 198 10.74 -27.50 -2.58
N ALA A 199 10.13 -28.62 -2.17
CA ALA A 199 10.90 -29.78 -1.74
C ALA A 199 12.00 -29.99 -2.79
N PRO A 200 13.27 -30.21 -2.40
CA PRO A 200 14.36 -30.29 -3.36
C PRO A 200 13.97 -31.29 -4.43
N ALA A 201 13.78 -30.80 -5.66
CA ALA A 201 13.58 -31.68 -6.80
C ALA A 201 14.74 -32.67 -6.73
N GLN A 202 14.43 -33.97 -6.62
CA GLN A 202 15.44 -34.99 -6.81
C GLN A 202 15.97 -34.77 -8.23
N VAL A 203 17.09 -34.06 -8.33
CA VAL A 203 17.82 -33.90 -9.58
C VAL A 203 18.42 -35.27 -9.86
N ALA A 204 17.60 -36.16 -10.40
CA ALA A 204 18.05 -37.41 -11.00
C ALA A 204 19.00 -37.00 -12.12
N GLY A 205 20.27 -37.34 -11.92
CA GLY A 205 21.41 -36.80 -12.64
C GLY A 205 21.26 -36.78 -14.15
N LEU A 206 21.08 -35.58 -14.71
CA LEU A 206 21.61 -35.26 -16.02
C LEU A 206 22.95 -34.54 -15.82
N ARG A 207 24.00 -35.34 -15.60
CA ARG A 207 25.36 -34.90 -15.91
C ARG A 207 25.42 -34.72 -17.43
N LEU A 208 25.26 -33.49 -17.90
CA LEU A 208 25.67 -33.13 -19.25
C LEU A 208 27.17 -33.36 -19.35
N GLN A 209 27.56 -34.46 -20.01
CA GLN A 209 28.94 -34.71 -20.41
C GLN A 209 29.33 -33.67 -21.46
N TYR A 210 29.96 -32.58 -21.03
CA TYR A 210 30.63 -31.67 -21.94
C TYR A 210 31.98 -32.27 -22.33
N ARG A 211 32.11 -32.76 -23.56
CA ARG A 211 33.40 -33.11 -24.17
C ARG A 211 33.95 -31.88 -24.89
N PRO A 212 35.07 -31.28 -24.45
CA PRO A 212 35.74 -30.26 -25.26
C PRO A 212 36.45 -30.96 -26.42
N THR A 213 36.04 -30.66 -27.65
CA THR A 213 36.83 -30.96 -28.84
C THR A 213 37.95 -29.93 -28.95
N CYS A 214 39.14 -30.27 -28.46
CA CYS A 214 40.37 -29.60 -28.86
C CYS A 214 40.96 -30.36 -30.06
N ARG A 215 41.23 -29.64 -31.16
CA ARG A 215 42.18 -29.92 -32.25
C ARG A 215 42.13 -28.70 -33.18
N ALA A 216 43.20 -28.20 -33.79
CA ALA A 216 44.64 -28.20 -33.54
C ALA A 216 45.15 -26.98 -34.35
#